data_AF-A0A1T4WXU3-F1
#
_entry.id   AF-A0A1T4WXU3-F1
#
_cell.length_a   1.000
_cell.length_b   1.000
_cell.length_c   1.000
_cell.angle_alpha   90.00
_cell.angle_beta   90.00
_cell.angle_gamma   90.00
#
_symmetry.space_group_name_H-M   'P 1'
#
loop_
_entity.id
_entity.type
_entity.pdbx_description
1 polymer ?
#
loop_
_entity_poly.entity_id
_entity_poly.type
_entity_poly.pdbx_seq_one_letter_code
_entity_poly.pdbx_strand_id
1 'polypeptide(L)'
;MMRIAVVDDHSIMRAVYRSLIDDSPELDMAWSASTIDEARLHIERDDIPDIIIMDVTLPDGTGYDLVREILNEYPEVPILMVSAHEERSYAEQAAECGAKGYLVKDSSPAELMDALETVISGEVYFKPSLNAQQG
;
A
#
# COMPACT_ATOMS: atom_id res chain seq x y z
N MET A 1 1.05 -14.66 12.41
CA MET A 1 0.56 -13.28 12.25
C MET A 1 1.34 -12.68 11.13
N MET A 2 0.65 -12.06 10.19
CA MET A 2 1.21 -11.43 9.02
C MET A 2 1.45 -9.96 9.32
N ARG A 3 2.68 -9.53 9.10
CA ARG A 3 3.20 -8.22 9.45
C ARG A 3 2.91 -7.24 8.31
N ILE A 4 2.10 -6.24 8.60
CA ILE A 4 1.71 -5.20 7.63
C ILE A 4 2.41 -3.90 8.02
N ALA A 5 3.08 -3.29 7.05
CA ALA A 5 3.53 -1.91 7.18
C ALA A 5 2.61 -0.94 6.45
N VAL A 6 2.51 0.28 6.96
CA VAL A 6 1.69 1.35 6.37
C VAL A 6 2.54 2.60 6.18
N VAL A 7 2.57 3.14 4.97
CA VAL A 7 3.21 4.42 4.65
C VAL A 7 2.14 5.37 4.11
N ASP A 8 1.73 6.34 4.92
CA ASP A 8 0.68 7.31 4.58
C ASP A 8 0.90 8.55 5.44
N ASP A 9 0.90 9.75 4.86
CA ASP A 9 1.12 10.99 5.61
C ASP A 9 -0.11 11.42 6.43
N HIS A 10 -1.29 10.91 6.09
CA HIS A 10 -2.54 11.19 6.78
C HIS A 10 -2.66 10.36 8.06
N SER A 11 -2.52 11.03 9.21
CA SER A 11 -2.59 10.39 10.54
C SER A 11 -3.91 9.66 10.81
N ILE A 12 -5.03 10.18 10.28
CA ILE A 12 -6.35 9.53 10.39
C ILE A 12 -6.36 8.21 9.62
N MET A 13 -5.81 8.17 8.40
CA MET A 13 -5.75 6.94 7.61
C MET A 13 -4.90 5.87 8.29
N ARG A 14 -3.73 6.25 8.82
CA ARG A 14 -2.90 5.32 9.62
C ARG A 14 -3.65 4.74 10.82
N ALA A 15 -4.46 5.54 11.51
CA ALA A 15 -5.28 5.08 12.63
C ALA A 15 -6.40 4.11 12.17
N VAL A 16 -7.03 4.37 11.02
CA VAL A 16 -8.02 3.46 10.42
C VAL A 16 -7.38 2.14 10.04
N TYR A 17 -6.24 2.15 9.33
CA TYR A 17 -5.50 0.93 8.98
C TYR A 17 -5.09 0.16 10.24
N ARG A 18 -4.60 0.85 11.27
CA ARG A 18 -4.26 0.23 12.55
C ARG A 18 -5.46 -0.49 13.16
N SER A 19 -6.62 0.17 13.22
CA SER A 19 -7.85 -0.42 13.76
C SER A 19 -8.27 -1.67 12.98
N LEU A 20 -8.26 -1.61 11.64
CA LEU A 20 -8.64 -2.76 10.80
C LEU A 20 -7.68 -3.94 10.96
N ILE A 21 -6.38 -3.65 11.10
CA ILE A 21 -5.36 -4.68 11.33
C ILE A 21 -5.52 -5.28 12.73
N ASP A 22 -5.77 -4.48 13.77
CA ASP A 22 -5.98 -4.93 15.15
C ASP A 22 -7.24 -5.77 15.33
N ASP A 23 -8.28 -5.51 14.54
CA ASP A 23 -9.52 -6.30 14.57
C ASP A 23 -9.34 -7.72 13.98
N SER A 24 -8.22 -7.98 13.28
CA SER A 24 -7.90 -9.29 12.72
C SER A 24 -6.86 -10.05 13.55
N PRO A 25 -7.16 -11.26 14.06
CA PRO A 25 -6.22 -12.04 14.86
C PRO A 25 -5.03 -12.59 14.06
N GLU A 26 -5.10 -12.56 12.73
CA GLU A 26 -4.08 -13.09 11.83
C GLU A 26 -3.09 -12.00 11.37
N LEU A 27 -3.39 -10.73 11.62
CA LEU A 27 -2.59 -9.59 11.17
C LEU A 27 -1.92 -8.88 12.35
N ASP A 28 -0.79 -8.25 12.07
CA ASP A 28 -0.07 -7.41 13.03
C ASP A 28 0.52 -6.21 12.29
N MET A 29 0.55 -5.03 12.93
CA MET A 29 1.20 -3.87 12.33
C MET A 29 2.69 -3.90 12.65
N ALA A 30 3.50 -4.12 11.62
CA ALA A 30 4.96 -4.10 11.72
C ALA A 30 5.45 -2.72 12.21
N TRP A 31 5.02 -1.69 11.49
CA TRP A 31 5.34 -0.29 11.72
C TRP A 31 4.44 0.58 10.84
N SER A 32 4.45 1.88 11.11
CA SER A 32 3.81 2.86 10.24
C SER A 32 4.72 4.08 10.09
N ALA A 33 4.73 4.66 8.90
CA ALA A 33 5.55 5.81 8.55
C ALA A 33 4.67 6.89 7.89
N SER A 34 5.07 8.15 8.04
CA SER A 34 4.39 9.31 7.45
C SER A 34 5.15 9.92 6.27
N THR A 35 6.35 9.44 6.00
CA THR A 35 7.27 9.94 4.98
C THR A 35 8.04 8.77 4.36
N ILE A 36 8.60 8.98 3.17
CA ILE A 36 9.52 8.04 2.51
C ILE A 36 10.74 7.80 3.40
N ASP A 37 11.31 8.87 3.97
CA ASP A 37 12.52 8.76 4.80
C ASP A 37 12.26 7.96 6.09
N GLU A 38 11.10 8.11 6.75
CA GLU A 38 10.74 7.26 7.90
C GLU A 38 10.59 5.80 7.50
N ALA A 39 9.98 5.51 6.34
CA ALA A 39 9.83 4.15 5.85
C ALA A 39 11.21 3.52 5.55
N ARG A 40 12.12 4.26 4.90
CA ARG A 40 13.49 3.81 4.65
C ARG A 40 14.22 3.41 5.93
N LEU A 41 14.09 4.20 7.01
CA LEU A 41 14.73 3.88 8.29
C LEU A 41 14.28 2.53 8.87
N HIS A 42 13.04 2.09 8.60
CA HIS A 42 12.59 0.75 8.99
C HIS A 42 13.22 -0.33 8.11
N ILE A 43 13.23 -0.12 6.79
CA ILE A 43 13.83 -1.05 5.82
C ILE A 43 15.34 -1.22 6.06
N GLU A 44 16.09 -0.13 6.25
CA GLU A 44 17.53 -0.13 6.55
C GLU A 44 17.89 -0.86 7.87
N ARG A 45 16.91 -1.08 8.75
CA ARG A 45 17.07 -1.84 10.00
C ARG A 45 16.68 -3.31 9.84
N ASP A 46 16.50 -3.79 8.62
CA ASP A 46 16.00 -5.12 8.28
C ASP A 46 14.63 -5.44 8.92
N ASP A 47 13.82 -4.42 9.23
CA ASP A 47 12.46 -4.59 9.77
C ASP A 47 11.46 -4.79 8.64
N ILE A 48 11.64 -5.85 7.87
CA ILE A 48 10.87 -6.09 6.64
C ILE A 48 9.49 -6.70 6.97
N PRO A 49 8.39 -6.10 6.51
CA PRO A 49 7.03 -6.62 6.68
C PRO A 49 6.72 -7.69 5.62
N ASP A 50 5.63 -8.45 5.84
CA ASP A 50 5.10 -9.40 4.87
C ASP A 50 4.34 -8.69 3.73
N ILE A 51 3.83 -7.48 3.95
CA ILE A 51 3.17 -6.64 2.94
C ILE A 51 3.26 -5.16 3.33
N ILE A 52 3.32 -4.28 2.34
CA ILE A 52 3.31 -2.83 2.53
C ILE A 52 2.07 -2.21 1.89
N ILE A 53 1.32 -1.43 2.66
CA ILE A 53 0.34 -0.47 2.15
C ILE A 53 1.05 0.86 1.95
N MET A 54 1.10 1.35 0.72
CA MET A 54 1.91 2.51 0.32
C MET A 54 1.05 3.59 -0.31
N ASP A 55 1.01 4.77 0.29
CA ASP A 55 0.39 5.93 -0.34
C ASP A 55 1.20 6.41 -1.55
N VAL A 56 0.50 6.87 -2.58
CA VAL A 56 1.14 7.39 -3.80
C VAL A 56 1.84 8.73 -3.54
N THR A 57 1.19 9.61 -2.78
CA THR A 57 1.63 10.99 -2.58
C THR A 57 2.11 11.15 -1.14
N LEU A 58 3.40 11.39 -0.97
CA LEU A 58 4.02 11.61 0.34
C LEU A 58 4.65 13.01 0.38
N PRO A 59 4.84 13.61 1.57
CA PRO A 59 5.34 14.98 1.69
C PRO A 59 6.77 15.16 1.15
N ASP A 60 7.54 14.09 1.06
CA ASP A 60 8.95 14.06 0.62
C ASP A 60 9.15 13.37 -0.74
N GLY A 61 8.08 12.99 -1.43
CA GLY A 61 8.16 12.43 -2.79
C GLY A 61 6.95 11.60 -3.20
N THR A 62 7.19 10.64 -4.09
CA THR A 62 6.16 9.69 -4.52
C THR A 62 6.46 8.29 -4.00
N GLY A 63 5.42 7.60 -3.52
CA GLY A 63 5.51 6.21 -3.10
C GLY A 63 6.03 5.29 -4.21
N TYR A 64 5.81 5.62 -5.49
CA TYR A 64 6.32 4.83 -6.61
C TYR A 64 7.85 4.69 -6.61
N ASP A 65 8.57 5.73 -6.21
CA ASP A 65 10.03 5.70 -6.16
C ASP A 65 10.51 4.79 -5.03
N LEU A 66 9.86 4.88 -3.87
CA LEU A 66 10.12 3.99 -2.75
C LEU A 66 9.76 2.53 -3.07
N VAL A 67 8.68 2.28 -3.82
CA VAL A 67 8.35 0.93 -4.30
C VAL A 67 9.48 0.34 -5.14
N ARG A 68 10.01 1.10 -6.11
CA ARG A 68 11.12 0.62 -6.96
C ARG A 68 12.37 0.32 -6.13
N GLU A 69 12.66 1.16 -5.15
CA GLU A 69 13.77 0.98 -4.22
C GLU A 69 13.62 -0.30 -3.40
N ILE A 70 12.46 -0.47 -2.74
CA ILE A 70 12.17 -1.66 -1.92
C ILE A 70 12.21 -2.92 -2.76
N LEU A 71 11.57 -2.96 -3.94
CA LEU A 71 11.52 -4.15 -4.77
C LEU A 71 12.86 -4.51 -5.42
N ASN A 72 13.80 -3.56 -5.52
CA ASN A 72 15.16 -3.83 -5.99
C ASN A 72 15.96 -4.64 -4.94
N GLU A 73 15.67 -4.47 -3.66
CA GLU A 73 16.33 -5.19 -2.56
C GLU A 73 15.53 -6.39 -2.07
N TYR A 74 14.20 -6.26 -1.99
CA TYR A 74 13.24 -7.24 -1.49
C TYR A 74 12.14 -7.51 -2.53
N PRO A 75 12.48 -8.19 -3.65
CA PRO A 75 11.55 -8.39 -4.78
C PRO A 75 10.32 -9.24 -4.46
N GLU A 76 10.34 -9.96 -3.33
CA GLU A 76 9.25 -10.82 -2.89
C GLU A 76 8.23 -10.08 -2.00
N VAL A 77 8.54 -8.88 -1.49
CA VAL A 77 7.61 -8.13 -0.63
C VAL A 77 6.48 -7.57 -1.48
N PRO A 78 5.23 -8.04 -1.33
CA PRO A 78 4.11 -7.48 -2.04
C PRO A 78 3.81 -6.05 -1.54
N ILE A 79 3.44 -5.18 -2.47
CA ILE A 79 3.08 -3.80 -2.17
C ILE A 79 1.72 -3.49 -2.78
N LEU A 80 0.81 -3.00 -1.94
CA LEU A 80 -0.50 -2.47 -2.30
C LEU A 80 -0.43 -0.95 -2.27
N MET A 81 -0.51 -0.32 -3.45
CA MET A 81 -0.59 1.14 -3.55
C MET A 81 -1.98 1.62 -3.18
N VAL A 82 -2.06 2.70 -2.41
CA VAL A 82 -3.30 3.41 -2.09
C VAL A 82 -3.21 4.86 -2.54
N SER A 83 -4.34 5.46 -2.93
CA SER A 83 -4.37 6.87 -3.31
C SER A 83 -5.75 7.47 -3.10
N ALA A 84 -5.82 8.77 -2.82
CA ALA A 84 -7.08 9.52 -2.85
C ALA A 84 -7.64 9.70 -4.28
N HIS A 85 -6.84 9.39 -5.30
CA HIS A 85 -7.15 9.61 -6.71
C HIS A 85 -7.74 8.36 -7.37
N GLU A 86 -8.74 8.54 -8.23
CA GLU A 86 -9.36 7.45 -8.98
C GLU A 86 -8.80 7.31 -10.39
N GLU A 87 -7.98 8.26 -10.85
CA GLU A 87 -7.56 8.32 -12.24
C GLU A 87 -6.73 7.09 -12.63
N ARG A 88 -7.07 6.49 -13.78
CA ARG A 88 -6.44 5.28 -14.31
C ARG A 88 -4.91 5.37 -14.39
N SER A 89 -4.37 6.56 -14.64
CA SER A 89 -2.92 6.80 -14.70
C SER A 89 -2.18 6.39 -13.42
N TYR A 90 -2.81 6.53 -12.25
CA TYR A 90 -2.17 6.14 -10.99
C TYR A 90 -2.08 4.61 -10.83
N ALA A 91 -3.12 3.89 -11.25
CA ALA A 91 -3.10 2.43 -11.28
C ALA A 91 -2.09 1.90 -12.30
N GLU A 92 -1.96 2.55 -13.46
CA GLU A 92 -0.96 2.19 -14.48
C GLU A 92 0.47 2.43 -13.94
N GLN A 93 0.73 3.57 -13.31
CA GLN A 93 2.05 3.84 -12.68
C GLN A 93 2.37 2.87 -11.53
N ALA A 94 1.37 2.48 -10.74
CA ALA A 94 1.54 1.46 -9.69
C ALA A 94 1.94 0.10 -10.30
N ALA A 95 1.31 -0.31 -11.40
CA ALA A 95 1.70 -1.53 -12.09
C ALA A 95 3.11 -1.42 -12.69
N GLU A 96 3.46 -0.29 -13.30
CA GLU A 96 4.78 -0.03 -13.90
C GLU A 96 5.92 -0.01 -12.87
N CYS A 97 5.67 0.44 -11.64
CA CYS A 97 6.67 0.42 -10.58
C CYS A 97 6.82 -0.97 -9.91
N GLY A 98 5.99 -1.95 -10.28
CA GLY A 98 6.07 -3.32 -9.78
C GLY A 98 5.15 -3.62 -8.59
N ALA A 99 4.27 -2.70 -8.19
CA ALA A 99 3.29 -2.96 -7.16
C ALA A 99 2.36 -4.11 -7.58
N LYS A 100 1.83 -4.83 -6.59
CA LYS A 100 0.91 -5.96 -6.80
C LYS A 100 -0.55 -5.54 -6.72
N GLY A 101 -0.84 -4.35 -6.23
CA GLY A 101 -2.18 -3.81 -6.35
C GLY A 101 -2.25 -2.29 -6.26
N TYR A 102 -3.44 -1.79 -6.57
CA TYR A 102 -3.85 -0.41 -6.44
C TYR A 102 -5.29 -0.35 -5.90
N LEU A 103 -5.51 0.49 -4.89
CA LEU A 103 -6.82 0.73 -4.30
C LEU A 103 -7.02 2.23 -4.04
N VAL A 104 -8.25 2.71 -4.19
CA VAL A 104 -8.58 4.10 -3.85
C VAL A 104 -8.88 4.18 -2.36
N LYS A 105 -8.43 5.23 -1.66
CA LYS A 105 -8.63 5.40 -0.21
C LYS A 105 -10.11 5.50 0.21
N ASP A 106 -11.01 5.88 -0.71
CA ASP A 106 -12.46 5.89 -0.49
C ASP A 106 -13.11 4.50 -0.61
N SER A 107 -12.34 3.46 -0.94
CA SER A 107 -12.82 2.09 -0.95
C SER A 107 -13.25 1.62 0.44
N SER A 108 -14.22 0.71 0.46
CA SER A 108 -14.74 0.17 1.71
C SER A 108 -13.69 -0.68 2.45
N PRO A 109 -13.79 -0.84 3.79
CA PRO A 109 -12.91 -1.75 4.52
C PRO A 109 -12.90 -3.17 3.97
N ALA A 110 -14.04 -3.66 3.48
CA ALA A 110 -14.12 -4.99 2.85
C ALA A 110 -13.29 -5.08 1.57
N GLU A 111 -13.27 -4.02 0.75
CA GLU A 111 -12.44 -3.97 -0.45
C GLU A 111 -10.95 -3.85 -0.14
N LEU A 112 -10.58 -3.17 0.95
CA LEU A 112 -9.20 -3.17 1.43
C LEU A 112 -8.78 -4.58 1.85
N MET A 113 -9.60 -5.29 2.62
CA MET A 113 -9.30 -6.64 3.06
C MET A 113 -9.19 -7.61 1.88
N ASP A 114 -10.12 -7.54 0.92
CA ASP A 114 -10.09 -8.29 -0.33
C ASP A 114 -8.81 -8.02 -1.14
N ALA A 115 -8.41 -6.74 -1.24
CA ALA A 115 -7.17 -6.34 -1.91
C ALA A 115 -5.93 -6.90 -1.20
N LEU A 116 -5.87 -6.80 0.13
CA LEU A 116 -4.78 -7.36 0.92
C LEU A 116 -4.69 -8.87 0.72
N GLU A 117 -5.78 -9.61 0.94
CA GLU A 117 -5.82 -11.07 0.79
C GLU A 117 -5.38 -11.52 -0.61
N THR A 118 -5.89 -10.85 -1.65
CA THR A 118 -5.50 -11.10 -3.04
C THR A 118 -4.00 -10.91 -3.24
N VAL A 119 -3.46 -9.76 -2.83
CA VAL A 119 -2.04 -9.42 -3.02
C VAL A 119 -1.13 -10.35 -2.21
N ILE A 120 -1.52 -10.71 -0.99
CA ILE A 120 -0.81 -11.66 -0.12
C ILE A 120 -0.74 -13.04 -0.77
N SER A 121 -1.80 -13.48 -1.46
CA SER A 121 -1.83 -14.77 -2.15
C SER A 121 -0.91 -14.84 -3.39
N GLY A 122 -0.24 -13.74 -3.73
CA GLY A 122 0.61 -13.61 -4.91
C GLY A 122 -0.14 -13.20 -6.18
N GLU A 123 -1.45 -12.96 -6.08
CA GLU A 123 -2.27 -12.44 -7.17
C GLU A 123 -2.17 -10.90 -7.26
N VAL A 124 -2.67 -10.34 -8.36
CA VAL A 124 -2.66 -8.89 -8.58
C VAL A 124 -4.05 -8.29 -8.37
N TYR A 125 -4.13 -7.16 -7.67
CA TYR A 125 -5.38 -6.45 -7.40
C TYR A 125 -5.33 -5.04 -7.99
N PHE A 126 -5.79 -4.88 -9.22
CA PHE A 126 -5.96 -3.57 -9.83
C PHE A 126 -7.43 -3.45 -10.22
N LYS A 127 -8.24 -2.84 -9.35
CA LYS A 127 -9.61 -2.47 -9.72
C LYS A 127 -9.53 -1.17 -10.53
N PRO A 128 -9.86 -1.19 -11.84
CA PRO A 128 -10.08 0.05 -12.55
C PRO A 128 -11.28 0.73 -11.89
N SER A 129 -11.13 1.98 -11.50
CA SER A 129 -12.26 2.84 -11.17
C SER A 129 -13.24 2.80 -12.35
N LEU A 130 -14.45 2.31 -12.09
CA LEU A 130 -15.56 2.24 -13.06
C LEU A 130 -16.16 3.63 -13.29
N ASN A 131 -15.32 4.66 -13.45
CA ASN A 131 -15.75 6.01 -13.82
C ASN A 131 -15.07 6.42 -15.14
N ALA A 132 -15.18 5.55 -16.15
CA ALA A 132 -15.11 5.99 -17.54
C ALA A 132 -16.39 6.79 -17.81
N GLN A 133 -16.29 8.12 -17.81
CA GLN A 133 -17.35 8.98 -18.33
C GLN A 133 -17.75 8.47 -19.73
N GLN A 134 -18.97 7.97 -19.84
CA GLN A 134 -19.64 7.86 -21.13
C GLN A 134 -19.97 9.29 -21.57
N GLY A 135 -19.13 9.85 -22.43
CA GLY A 135 -19.47 10.97 -23.31
C GLY A 135 -19.90 10.46 -24.66
#